data_AF-A0A961LCN0-F1
#
_entry.id   AF-A0A961LCN0-F1
#
_cell.length_a   1.000
_cell.length_b   1.000
_cell.length_c   1.000
_cell.angle_alpha   90.00
_cell.angle_beta   90.00
_cell.angle_gamma   90.00
#
_symmetry.space_group_name_H-M   'P 1'
#
loop_
_entity.id
_entity.type
_entity.pdbx_description
1 polymer ?
#
loop_
_entity_poly.entity_id
_entity_poly.type
_entity_poly.pdbx_seq_one_letter_code
_entity_poly.pdbx_strand_id
1 'polypeptide(L)' 'MITPVLPTYARAPLAFVEGQGAWLIEEGGERYLDFGAGIAVAVLGHAHPALVEVLETQGRRLWHTSNLYRIPNQERLAE' A
#
# COMPACT_ATOMS: atom_id res chain seq x y z
N MET A 1 -29.73 0.23 -8.04
CA MET A 1 -28.97 0.42 -6.79
C MET A 1 -27.72 1.21 -7.14
N ILE A 2 -27.40 2.30 -6.45
CA ILE A 2 -26.23 3.12 -6.76
C ILE A 2 -25.03 2.48 -6.05
N THR A 3 -23.97 2.16 -6.79
CA THR A 3 -22.71 1.70 -6.20
C THR A 3 -22.14 2.77 -5.27
N PRO A 4 -21.62 2.42 -4.07
CA PRO A 4 -20.95 3.39 -3.19
C PRO A 4 -19.72 4.06 -3.84
N VAL A 5 -19.15 3.43 -4.87
CA VAL A 5 -17.99 3.95 -5.63
C VAL A 5 -18.45 4.38 -7.01
N LEU A 6 -18.13 5.62 -7.40
CA LEU A 6 -18.45 6.15 -8.73
C LEU A 6 -17.83 5.30 -9.85
N PRO A 7 -18.55 5.06 -10.97
CA PRO A 7 -18.10 4.17 -12.04
C PRO A 7 -17.11 4.87 -13.00
N THR A 8 -15.98 5.35 -12.49
CA THR A 8 -14.95 6.05 -13.27
C THR A 8 -13.88 5.13 -13.88
N TYR A 9 -13.93 3.82 -13.61
CA TYR A 9 -12.94 2.84 -14.06
C TYR A 9 -13.58 1.59 -14.65
N ALA A 10 -12.95 1.01 -15.67
CA ALA A 10 -13.20 -0.35 -16.14
C ALA A 10 -12.34 -1.34 -15.33
N ARG A 11 -12.83 -1.75 -14.15
CA ARG A 11 -12.10 -2.64 -13.24
C ARG A 11 -12.11 -4.08 -13.76
N ALA A 12 -10.97 -4.78 -13.61
CA ALA A 12 -10.95 -6.23 -13.77
C ALA A 12 -11.82 -6.89 -12.69
N PRO A 13 -12.49 -8.02 -12.99
CA PRO A 13 -13.31 -8.75 -12.03
C PRO A 13 -12.44 -9.62 -11.10
N LEU A 14 -11.47 -9.00 -10.42
CA LEU A 14 -10.55 -9.64 -9.45
C LEU A 14 -10.56 -8.84 -8.14
N ALA A 15 -10.62 -9.55 -7.02
CA ALA A 15 -10.55 -8.97 -5.69
C ALA A 15 -9.36 -9.56 -4.92
N PHE A 16 -8.21 -8.86 -4.91
CA PHE A 16 -7.05 -9.30 -4.14
C PHE A 16 -7.23 -9.01 -2.64
N VAL A 17 -6.99 -10.02 -1.79
CA VAL A 17 -7.20 -9.97 -0.33
C VAL A 17 -5.91 -10.13 0.47
N GLU A 18 -4.85 -10.69 -0.12
CA GLU A 18 -3.55 -10.84 0.50
C GLU A 18 -2.43 -10.61 -0.52
N GLY A 19 -1.27 -10.14 -0.06
CA GLY A 19 -0.08 -10.04 -0.88
C GLY A 19 1.19 -10.22 -0.07
N GLN A 20 2.18 -10.90 -0.65
CA GLN A 20 3.50 -11.10 -0.06
C GLN A 20 4.58 -11.11 -1.14
N GLY A 21 5.54 -10.18 -1.06
CA GLY A 21 6.56 -10.01 -2.10
C GLY A 21 5.91 -9.71 -3.45
N ALA A 22 6.23 -10.50 -4.48
CA ALA A 22 5.63 -10.36 -5.81
C ALA A 22 4.35 -11.18 -6.00
N TRP A 23 3.77 -11.76 -4.94
CA TRP A 23 2.56 -12.59 -5.04
C TRP A 23 1.34 -11.86 -4.51
N LEU A 24 0.22 -12.03 -5.21
CA LEU A 24 -1.12 -11.63 -4.78
C LEU A 24 -2.02 -12.86 -4.67
N ILE A 25 -2.93 -12.85 -3.71
CA ILE A 25 -3.97 -13.86 -3.52
C ILE A 25 -5.32 -13.19 -3.70
N GLU A 26 -6.08 -13.69 -4.67
CA GLU A 26 -7.45 -13.27 -4.96
C GLU A 26 -8.43 -13.89 -3.95
N GLU A 27 -9.61 -13.30 -3.74
CA GLU A 27 -10.63 -13.72 -2.76
C GLU A 27 -11.01 -15.21 -2.91
N GLY A 28 -11.02 -15.74 -4.13
CA GLY A 28 -11.23 -17.15 -4.43
C GLY A 28 -10.03 -18.06 -4.10
N GLY A 29 -8.92 -17.52 -3.61
CA GLY A 29 -7.69 -18.23 -3.23
C GLY A 29 -6.67 -18.41 -4.34
N GLU A 30 -6.98 -17.96 -5.57
CA GLU A 30 -6.04 -18.04 -6.69
C GLU A 30 -4.85 -17.11 -6.49
N ARG A 31 -3.65 -17.61 -6.82
CA ARG A 31 -2.39 -16.87 -6.67
C ARG A 31 -1.93 -16.31 -8.01
N TYR A 32 -1.58 -15.03 -7.99
CA TYR A 32 -1.10 -14.27 -9.14
C TYR A 32 0.34 -13.79 -8.89
N LEU A 33 1.22 -14.00 -9.86
CA LEU A 33 2.55 -13.37 -9.88
C LEU A 33 2.40 -11.96 -10.43
N ASP A 34 2.72 -10.96 -9.61
CA ASP A 34 2.45 -9.56 -9.88
C ASP A 34 3.56 -8.93 -10.75
N PHE A 35 3.27 -8.80 -12.05
CA PHE A 35 4.06 -8.02 -12.99
C PHE A 35 3.54 -6.59 -13.18
N GLY A 36 2.44 -6.22 -12.53
CA GLY A 36 1.86 -4.88 -12.60
C GLY A 36 2.35 -3.93 -11.50
N ALA A 37 2.67 -4.48 -10.32
CA ALA A 37 3.06 -3.75 -9.11
C ALA A 37 2.11 -2.58 -8.78
N GLY A 38 0.82 -2.71 -9.11
CA GLY A 38 -0.15 -1.63 -8.99
C GLY A 38 0.22 -0.37 -9.78
N ILE A 39 0.61 -0.52 -11.05
CA ILE A 39 1.18 0.56 -11.88
C ILE A 39 2.53 1.03 -11.32
N ALA A 40 3.45 0.08 -11.13
CA ALA A 40 4.81 0.32 -10.64
C ALA A 40 4.91 1.04 -9.28
N VAL A 41 3.89 0.95 -8.42
CA VAL A 41 3.86 1.53 -7.08
C VAL A 41 4.48 0.59 -6.05
N ALA A 42 4.11 -0.70 -6.07
CA ALA A 42 4.58 -1.71 -5.13
C ALA A 42 5.99 -2.22 -5.50
N VAL A 43 6.96 -1.31 -5.60
CA VAL A 43 8.32 -1.61 -6.10
C VAL A 43 9.13 -2.54 -5.19
N LEU A 44 8.80 -2.58 -3.89
CA LEU A 44 9.37 -3.52 -2.92
C LEU A 44 8.46 -4.73 -2.68
N GLY A 45 7.42 -4.90 -3.50
CA GLY A 45 6.39 -5.91 -3.32
C GLY A 45 5.41 -5.59 -2.20
N HIS A 46 4.51 -6.53 -1.97
CA HIS A 46 3.45 -6.46 -0.97
C HIS A 46 3.93 -6.94 0.40
N ALA A 47 3.47 -6.29 1.46
CA ALA A 47 3.78 -6.63 2.86
C ALA A 47 5.28 -6.81 3.15
N HIS A 48 6.15 -5.99 2.54
CA HIS A 48 7.60 -6.07 2.76
C HIS A 48 7.92 -5.89 4.26
N PRO A 49 8.58 -6.85 4.94
CA PRO A 49 8.69 -6.86 6.40
C PRO A 49 9.25 -5.56 6.99
N ALA A 50 10.31 -5.00 6.39
CA ALA A 50 10.90 -3.74 6.84
C ALA A 50 9.94 -2.53 6.70
N LEU A 51 9.09 -2.50 5.67
CA LEU A 51 8.12 -1.42 5.50
C LEU A 51 6.99 -1.54 6.52
N VAL A 52 6.50 -2.76 6.76
CA VAL A 52 5.46 -3.05 7.77
C VAL A 52 5.95 -2.64 9.15
N GLU A 53 7.15 -3.06 9.55
CA GLU A 53 7.73 -2.74 10.86
C GLU A 53 7.88 -1.23 11.08
N VAL A 54 8.43 -0.49 10.10
CA VAL A 54 8.61 0.96 10.20
C VAL A 54 7.26 1.68 10.25
N LEU A 55 6.28 1.25 9.45
CA LEU A 55 4.94 1.81 9.43
C LEU A 55 4.23 1.60 10.78
N GLU A 56 4.24 0.39 11.33
CA GLU A 56 3.62 0.09 12.62
C GLU A 56 4.28 0.87 13.76
N THR A 57 5.62 0.91 13.76
CA THR A 57 6.39 1.63 14.78
C THR A 57 6.07 3.12 14.77
N GLN A 58 6.08 3.74 13.59
CA GLN A 58 5.79 5.17 13.48
C GLN A 58 4.30 5.47 13.71
N GLY A 59 3.41 4.62 13.20
CA GLY A 59 1.95 4.74 13.36
C GLY A 59 1.51 4.63 14.82
N ARG A 60 2.20 3.86 15.66
CA ARG A 60 1.91 3.85 17.11
C ARG A 60 2.41 5.12 17.83
N ARG A 61 3.27 5.92 17.20
CA ARG A 61 3.91 7.09 17.81
C ARG A 61 3.30 8.42 17.37
N LEU A 62 3.27 8.70 16.06
CA LEU A 62 2.88 9.99 15.52
C LEU A 62 2.61 9.92 14.02
N TRP A 63 1.48 10.48 13.57
CA TRP A 63 1.06 10.47 12.16
C TRP A 63 1.25 11.82 11.49
N HIS A 64 0.73 12.89 12.11
CA HIS A 64 0.62 14.19 11.48
C HIS A 64 0.70 15.33 12.50
N THR A 65 1.46 16.37 12.16
CA THR A 65 1.64 17.56 13.00
C THR A 65 1.37 18.87 12.25
N SER A 66 0.95 18.84 10.98
CA SER A 66 1.03 19.96 10.03
C SER A 66 2.48 20.38 9.72
N ASN A 67 2.61 21.37 8.84
CA ASN A 67 3.89 21.97 8.45
C ASN A 67 4.32 23.14 9.37
N LEU A 68 3.61 23.38 10.48
CA LEU A 68 3.96 24.46 11.42
C LEU A 68 5.14 24.12 12.33
N TYR A 69 5.53 22.84 12.42
CA TYR A 69 6.59 22.37 13.31
C TYR A 69 7.70 21.68 12.51
N ARG A 70 8.87 21.54 13.14
CA ARG A 70 9.99 20.78 12.59
C ARG A 70 9.64 19.28 12.56
N ILE A 71 9.92 18.61 11.44
CA ILE A 71 9.68 17.17 11.23
C ILE A 71 11.01 16.46 10.98
N PRO A 72 11.68 15.89 12.01
CA PRO A 72 13.01 15.28 11.84
C PRO A 72 13.05 14.14 10.83
N ASN A 73 12.00 13.33 10.71
CA ASN A 73 11.94 12.25 9.72
C ASN A 73 11.81 12.76 8.27
N GLN A 74 11.28 13.98 8.06
CA GLN A 74 11.23 14.60 6.74
C GLN A 74 12.62 15.08 6.32
N GLU A 75 13.38 15.69 7.24
CA GLU A 75 14.77 16.09 7.01
C GLU A 75 15.64 14.87 6.66
N ARG A 76 15.54 13.80 7.47
CA ARG A 76 16.26 12.54 7.25
C ARG A 76 15.94 11.84 5.93
N LEU A 77 14.76 12.05 5.36
CA LEU A 77 14.37 11.48 4.07
C LEU A 77 14.93 12.29 2.89
N ALA A 78 15.18 13.59 3.09
CA ALA A 78 15.69 14.48 2.06
C ALA A 78 17.22 14.41 1.88
N GLU A 79 17.92 13.88 2.88
CA GLU A 79 19.36 13.57 2.86
C GLU A 79 19.64 12.23 2.14
#